data_AF-A0A2D8XB32-F1
#
_entry.id   AF-A0A2D8XB32-F1
#
_cell.length_a   1.000
_cell.length_b   1.000
_cell.length_c   1.000
_cell.angle_alpha   90.00
_cell.angle_beta   90.00
_cell.angle_gamma   90.00
#
_symmetry.space_group_name_H-M   'P 1'
#
loop_
_entity.id
_entity.type
_entity.pdbx_description
1 polymer ?
#
loop_
_entity_poly.entity_id
_entity_poly.type
_entity_poly.pdbx_seq_one_letter_code
_entity_poly.pdbx_strand_id
1 'polypeptide(L)'
;MNKEVAKELHKFSKVIATRFSRPDREGNGSKEIFKVEEVIPTSEHTAVINFKKNSGKIGGAFCYYIARGMSKGWKYFFPTDSHLNGFQAFIYYKLEAERKNYDKNFIVDQYNRNRDSKDQIEYEYEIQND
;
A
#
# COMPACT_ATOMS: atom_id res chain seq x y z
N MET A 1 4.36 11.32 6.06
CA MET A 1 3.15 11.40 5.22
C MET A 1 2.98 12.83 4.73
N ASN A 2 2.85 13.07 3.43
CA ASN A 2 2.55 14.41 2.91
C ASN A 2 1.17 14.91 3.40
N LYS A 3 1.06 16.23 3.64
CA LYS A 3 -0.15 16.93 4.11
C LYS A 3 -1.40 16.58 3.31
N GLU A 4 -1.34 16.52 1.97
CA GLU A 4 -2.53 16.22 1.16
C GLU A 4 -2.96 14.75 1.31
N VAL A 5 -2.00 13.83 1.29
CA VAL A 5 -2.23 12.39 1.50
C VAL A 5 -2.84 12.14 2.89
N ALA A 6 -2.40 12.87 3.92
CA ALA A 6 -2.96 12.81 5.27
C ALA A 6 -4.40 13.32 5.35
N LYS A 7 -4.73 14.43 4.67
CA LYS A 7 -6.11 14.93 4.58
C LYS A 7 -7.03 13.94 3.88
N GLU A 8 -6.56 13.31 2.80
CA GLU A 8 -7.30 12.25 2.11
C GLU A 8 -7.55 11.07 3.04
N LEU A 9 -6.53 10.63 3.78
CA LEU A 9 -6.66 9.53 4.74
C LEU A 9 -7.68 9.84 5.84
N HIS A 10 -7.67 11.05 6.38
CA HIS A 10 -8.62 11.47 7.42
C HIS A 10 -10.07 11.48 6.92
N LYS A 11 -10.31 11.86 5.66
CA LYS A 11 -11.64 11.74 5.05
C LYS A 11 -11.99 10.26 4.82
N PHE A 12 -11.04 9.48 4.35
CA PHE A 12 -11.22 8.07 4.03
C PHE A 12 -11.55 7.23 5.27
N SER A 13 -10.95 7.52 6.43
CA SER A 13 -11.25 6.84 7.69
C SER A 13 -12.72 6.96 8.07
N LYS A 14 -13.31 8.15 7.91
CA LYS A 14 -14.74 8.40 8.15
C LYS A 14 -15.62 7.63 7.16
N VAL A 15 -15.21 7.58 5.89
CA VAL A 15 -15.91 6.79 4.86
C VAL A 15 -15.93 5.31 5.22
N ILE A 16 -14.83 4.74 5.71
CA ILE A 16 -14.77 3.35 6.15
C ILE A 16 -15.72 3.12 7.32
N ALA A 17 -15.67 3.98 8.35
CA ALA A 17 -16.57 3.90 9.51
C ALA A 17 -18.04 3.91 9.09
N THR A 18 -18.45 4.83 8.21
CA THR A 18 -19.82 4.89 7.69
C THR A 18 -20.20 3.63 6.93
N ARG A 19 -19.33 3.15 6.04
CA ARG A 19 -19.59 1.91 5.26
C ARG A 19 -19.80 0.71 6.17
N PHE A 20 -18.95 0.53 7.18
CA PHE A 20 -19.00 -0.62 8.07
C PHE A 20 -20.13 -0.56 9.09
N SER A 21 -20.62 0.65 9.40
CA SER A 21 -21.78 0.87 10.28
C SER A 21 -23.14 0.66 9.61
N ARG A 22 -23.16 0.40 8.30
CA ARG A 22 -24.41 0.15 7.56
C ARG A 22 -25.10 -1.12 8.08
N PRO A 23 -26.36 -1.05 8.51
CA PRO A 23 -27.07 -2.21 9.05
C PRO A 23 -27.44 -3.24 7.98
N ASP A 24 -27.50 -2.81 6.72
CA ASP A 24 -27.78 -3.63 5.54
C ASP A 24 -26.51 -4.22 4.90
N ARG A 25 -25.33 -3.98 5.48
CA ARG A 25 -24.05 -4.49 4.96
C ARG A 25 -23.96 -6.00 5.13
N GLU A 26 -23.55 -6.70 4.08
CA GLU A 26 -23.16 -8.11 4.15
C GLU A 26 -22.13 -8.35 5.26
N GLY A 27 -22.39 -9.33 6.13
CA GLY A 27 -21.56 -9.62 7.29
C GLY A 27 -21.74 -8.67 8.49
N ASN A 28 -22.77 -7.82 8.52
CA ASN A 28 -23.15 -7.03 9.70
C ASN A 28 -24.42 -7.53 10.40
N GLY A 29 -24.52 -8.85 10.66
CA GLY A 29 -25.71 -9.44 11.30
C GLY A 29 -26.04 -8.90 12.70
N SER A 30 -25.03 -8.38 13.40
CA SER A 30 -25.15 -7.78 14.73
C SER A 30 -25.45 -6.28 14.73
N LYS A 31 -25.58 -5.64 13.55
CA LYS A 31 -25.81 -4.19 13.40
C LYS A 31 -24.78 -3.36 14.16
N GLU A 32 -23.51 -3.76 14.09
CA GLU A 32 -22.41 -3.03 14.71
C GLU A 32 -22.23 -1.65 14.08
N ILE A 33 -21.92 -0.67 14.93
CA ILE A 33 -21.58 0.70 14.53
C ILE A 33 -20.11 0.92 14.82
N PHE A 34 -19.38 1.43 13.83
CA PHE A 34 -17.96 1.71 13.86
C PHE A 34 -17.75 3.22 13.96
N LYS A 35 -16.91 3.65 14.91
CA LYS A 35 -16.45 5.04 15.02
C LYS A 35 -14.94 5.06 14.95
N VAL A 36 -14.37 6.01 14.22
CA VAL A 36 -12.91 6.22 14.20
C VAL A 36 -12.47 6.55 15.62
N GLU A 37 -11.59 5.73 16.18
CA GLU A 37 -10.95 5.97 17.47
C GLU A 37 -9.59 6.61 17.24
N GLU A 38 -8.79 6.02 16.36
CA GLU A 38 -7.42 6.47 16.10
C GLU A 38 -7.02 6.19 14.65
N VAL A 39 -6.18 7.06 14.09
CA VAL A 39 -5.48 6.84 12.82
C VAL A 39 -3.99 6.87 13.12
N ILE A 40 -3.30 5.77 12.85
CA ILE A 40 -1.87 5.56 13.13
C ILE A 40 -1.13 5.47 11.78
N PRO A 41 -0.48 6.55 11.31
CA PRO A 41 0.38 6.49 10.13
C PRO A 41 1.55 5.52 10.37
N THR A 42 1.79 4.62 9.41
CA THR A 42 2.93 3.68 9.49
C THR A 42 4.00 3.95 8.43
N SER A 43 3.65 4.64 7.35
CA SER A 43 4.60 5.18 6.37
C SER A 43 3.99 6.37 5.61
N GLU A 44 4.66 6.86 4.56
CA GLU A 44 4.08 7.83 3.62
C GLU A 44 2.77 7.35 2.98
N HIS A 45 2.65 6.04 2.75
CA HIS A 45 1.56 5.44 1.95
C HIS A 45 0.82 4.33 2.69
N THR A 46 1.02 4.16 4.00
CA THR A 46 0.31 3.15 4.79
C THR A 46 -0.10 3.69 6.16
N ALA A 47 -1.20 3.19 6.68
CA ALA A 47 -1.70 3.53 8.01
C ALA A 47 -2.57 2.41 8.59
N VAL A 48 -2.70 2.39 9.91
CA VAL A 48 -3.69 1.57 10.62
C VAL A 48 -4.78 2.49 11.15
N ILE A 49 -6.04 2.04 11.09
CA ILE A 49 -7.17 2.77 11.67
C ILE A 49 -7.85 1.86 12.68
N ASN A 50 -7.89 2.31 13.93
CA ASN A 50 -8.67 1.65 14.98
C ASN A 50 -10.08 2.23 14.98
N PHE A 51 -11.06 1.33 14.91
CA PHE A 51 -12.47 1.66 15.03
C PHE A 51 -13.01 1.11 16.33
N LYS A 52 -13.55 1.99 17.18
CA LYS A 52 -14.31 1.59 18.35
C LYS A 52 -15.72 1.19 17.92
N LYS A 53 -16.11 -0.03 18.27
CA LYS A 53 -17.44 -0.55 18.01
C LYS A 53 -18.39 -0.23 19.17
N ASN A 54 -19.70 -0.17 18.90
CA ASN A 54 -20.71 -0.07 19.94
C ASN A 54 -20.72 -1.27 20.92
N SER A 55 -20.21 -2.44 20.49
CA SER A 55 -19.99 -3.61 21.36
C SER A 55 -18.82 -3.47 22.34
N GLY A 56 -18.07 -2.36 22.28
CA GLY A 56 -16.87 -2.12 23.10
C GLY A 56 -15.58 -2.74 22.54
N LYS A 57 -15.68 -3.58 21.50
CA LYS A 57 -14.52 -4.16 20.81
C LYS A 57 -13.88 -3.15 19.85
N ILE A 58 -12.61 -3.39 19.52
CA ILE A 58 -11.87 -2.63 18.51
C ILE A 58 -11.80 -3.43 17.21
N GLY A 59 -12.01 -2.77 16.08
CA GLY A 59 -11.69 -3.30 14.75
C GLY A 59 -10.52 -2.52 14.15
N GLY A 60 -9.46 -3.21 13.76
CA GLY A 60 -8.32 -2.61 13.08
C GLY A 60 -8.42 -2.77 11.57
N ALA A 61 -8.32 -1.69 10.81
CA ALA A 61 -8.16 -1.75 9.35
C ALA A 61 -6.74 -1.35 8.96
N PHE A 62 -6.16 -2.10 8.03
CA PHE A 62 -4.93 -1.71 7.36
C PHE A 62 -5.28 -0.91 6.10
N CYS A 63 -4.66 0.26 5.95
CA CYS A 63 -4.85 1.17 4.82
C CYS A 63 -3.54 1.33 4.05
N TYR A 64 -3.64 1.36 2.72
CA TYR A 64 -2.50 1.59 1.83
C TYR A 64 -2.90 2.50 0.66
N TYR A 65 -1.95 3.30 0.18
CA TYR A 65 -2.15 4.28 -0.87
C TYR A 65 -1.54 3.80 -2.19
N ILE A 66 -2.33 3.78 -3.26
CA ILE A 66 -1.85 3.53 -4.61
C ILE A 66 -1.54 4.88 -5.25
N ALA A 67 -0.27 5.15 -5.54
CA ALA A 67 0.17 6.48 -5.99
C ALA A 67 -0.16 6.79 -7.46
N ARG A 68 -0.24 5.76 -8.33
CA ARG A 68 -0.36 5.91 -9.79
C ARG A 68 -1.33 4.88 -10.38
N GLY A 69 -1.84 5.17 -11.58
CA GLY A 69 -2.73 4.29 -12.33
C GLY A 69 -4.22 4.44 -11.98
N MET A 70 -5.06 3.64 -12.64
CA MET A 70 -6.54 3.73 -12.54
C MET A 70 -7.06 3.53 -11.12
N SER A 71 -6.37 2.74 -10.31
CA SER A 71 -6.75 2.43 -8.93
C SER A 71 -6.20 3.43 -7.91
N LYS A 72 -5.66 4.58 -8.33
CA LYS A 72 -5.06 5.59 -7.46
C LYS A 72 -5.93 5.92 -6.24
N GLY A 73 -5.28 6.20 -5.12
CA GLY A 73 -5.91 6.61 -3.86
C GLY A 73 -5.84 5.55 -2.77
N TRP A 74 -6.46 5.87 -1.63
CA TRP A 74 -6.51 4.98 -0.47
C TRP A 74 -7.37 3.74 -0.73
N LYS A 75 -6.84 2.60 -0.30
CA LYS A 75 -7.50 1.29 -0.21
C LYS A 75 -7.34 0.77 1.21
N TYR A 76 -8.15 -0.22 1.57
CA TYR A 76 -8.12 -0.82 2.89
C TYR A 76 -8.67 -2.23 2.87
N PHE A 77 -8.35 -2.98 3.92
CA PHE A 77 -9.03 -4.21 4.30
C PHE A 77 -8.85 -4.43 5.81
N PHE A 78 -9.66 -5.33 6.37
CA PHE A 78 -9.50 -5.80 7.74
C PHE A 78 -8.62 -7.05 7.70
N PRO A 79 -7.35 -6.97 8.14
CA PRO A 79 -6.44 -8.10 8.03
C PRO A 79 -6.91 -9.27 8.89
N THR A 80 -6.57 -10.45 8.41
CA THR A 80 -6.66 -11.73 9.15
C THR A 80 -5.25 -12.26 9.33
N ASP A 81 -5.08 -13.28 10.17
CA ASP A 81 -3.75 -13.89 10.40
C ASP A 81 -3.11 -14.40 9.10
N SER A 82 -3.92 -14.93 8.17
CA SER A 82 -3.43 -15.35 6.86
C SER A 82 -2.87 -14.20 6.02
N HIS A 83 -3.48 -13.01 6.08
CA HIS A 83 -2.92 -11.82 5.42
C HIS A 83 -1.56 -11.45 6.03
N LEU A 84 -1.45 -11.48 7.36
CA LEU A 84 -0.22 -11.13 8.07
C LEU A 84 0.92 -12.10 7.72
N ASN A 85 0.65 -13.40 7.74
CA ASN A 85 1.60 -14.43 7.32
C ASN A 85 2.01 -14.24 5.85
N GLY A 86 1.04 -13.94 4.98
CA GLY A 86 1.29 -13.63 3.58
C GLY A 86 2.22 -12.42 3.40
N PHE A 87 2.02 -11.33 4.15
CA PHE A 87 2.89 -10.16 4.08
C PHE A 87 4.30 -10.43 4.60
N GLN A 88 4.43 -11.21 5.68
CA GLN A 88 5.75 -11.63 6.17
C GLN A 88 6.49 -12.46 5.11
N ALA A 89 5.82 -13.42 4.48
CA ALA A 89 6.39 -14.20 3.39
C ALA A 89 6.78 -13.31 2.19
N PHE A 90 5.96 -12.31 1.87
CA PHE A 90 6.18 -11.41 0.75
C PHE A 90 7.48 -10.61 0.87
N ILE A 91 7.94 -10.30 2.09
CA ILE A 91 9.25 -9.66 2.31
C ILE A 91 10.37 -10.50 1.68
N TYR A 92 10.38 -11.82 1.91
CA TYR A 92 11.38 -12.73 1.35
C TYR A 92 11.32 -12.78 -0.17
N TYR A 93 10.13 -12.91 -0.74
CA TYR A 93 9.96 -12.94 -2.20
C TYR A 93 10.36 -11.63 -2.87
N LYS A 94 10.14 -10.48 -2.20
CA LYS A 94 10.60 -9.20 -2.69
C LYS A 94 12.13 -9.15 -2.72
N LEU A 95 12.80 -9.57 -1.65
CA LEU A 95 14.27 -9.64 -1.60
C LEU A 95 14.84 -10.60 -2.65
N GLU A 96 14.20 -11.76 -2.83
CA GLU A 96 14.52 -12.72 -3.91
C GLU A 96 14.41 -12.10 -5.30
N ALA A 97 13.35 -11.32 -5.55
CA ALA A 97 13.14 -10.65 -6.83
C ALA A 97 14.22 -9.61 -7.10
N GLU A 98 14.56 -8.76 -6.12
CA GLU A 98 15.66 -7.80 -6.23
C GLU A 98 16.99 -8.52 -6.53
N ARG A 99 17.29 -9.60 -5.81
CA ARG A 99 18.49 -10.42 -6.04
C ARG A 99 18.55 -10.98 -7.47
N LYS A 100 17.44 -11.50 -7.99
CA LYS A 100 17.33 -12.06 -9.35
C LYS A 100 17.21 -11.01 -10.46
N ASN A 101 17.08 -9.75 -10.10
CA ASN A 101 17.00 -8.64 -11.05
C ASN A 101 18.28 -7.79 -11.04
N TYR A 102 19.17 -7.98 -10.07
CA TYR A 102 20.35 -7.15 -9.91
C TYR A 102 21.23 -7.17 -11.17
N ASP A 103 21.51 -8.36 -11.71
CA ASP A 103 22.25 -8.60 -12.94
C ASP A 103 21.63 -7.92 -14.18
N LYS A 104 20.30 -7.85 -14.24
CA LYS A 104 19.58 -7.25 -15.36
C LYS A 104 19.78 -5.74 -15.49
N ASN A 105 20.16 -5.06 -14.42
CA ASN A 105 20.45 -3.62 -14.45
C ASN A 105 21.70 -3.29 -15.28
N PHE A 106 22.54 -4.28 -15.58
CA PHE A 106 23.76 -4.09 -16.36
C PHE A 106 23.58 -4.42 -17.85
N ILE A 107 22.38 -4.84 -18.26
CA ILE A 107 22.10 -5.12 -19.67
C ILE A 107 21.94 -3.80 -20.42
N VAL A 108 22.79 -3.57 -21.42
CA VAL A 108 22.81 -2.36 -22.29
C VAL A 108 21.43 -2.00 -22.82
N ASP A 109 20.68 -2.98 -23.33
CA ASP A 109 19.32 -2.75 -23.86
C ASP A 109 18.35 -2.21 -22.80
N GLN A 110 18.48 -2.62 -21.54
CA GLN A 110 17.64 -2.10 -20.46
C GLN A 110 18.07 -0.69 -20.05
N TYR A 111 19.38 -0.43 -20.01
CA TYR A 111 19.93 0.89 -19.73
C TYR A 111 19.52 1.92 -20.80
N ASN A 112 19.50 1.51 -22.06
CA ASN A 112 19.16 2.34 -23.21
C ASN A 112 17.64 2.58 -23.39
N ARG A 113 16.79 1.80 -22.72
CA ARG A 113 15.35 1.70 -23.00
C ARG A 113 14.57 3.02 -22.91
N ASN A 114 15.07 3.99 -22.12
CA ASN A 114 14.46 5.31 -21.94
C ASN A 114 15.43 6.46 -22.30
N ARG A 115 16.50 6.18 -23.06
CA ARG A 115 17.51 7.17 -23.48
C ARG A 115 17.40 7.48 -24.96
N ASP A 116 17.67 8.73 -25.34
CA ASP A 116 17.77 9.13 -26.75
C ASP A 116 18.92 8.37 -27.44
N SER A 117 18.80 8.11 -28.75
CA SER A 117 19.77 7.30 -29.50
C SER A 117 21.23 7.78 -29.40
N LYS A 118 21.43 9.08 -29.15
CA LYS A 118 22.75 9.71 -28.95
C LYS A 118 23.37 9.45 -27.56
N ASP A 119 22.54 9.09 -26.58
CA ASP A 119 22.91 8.88 -25.17
C ASP A 119 22.91 7.37 -24.81
N GLN A 120 22.68 6.52 -25.83
CA GLN A 120 22.73 5.07 -25.72
C GLN A 120 24.19 4.59 -25.76
N ILE A 121 24.47 3.60 -24.94
CA ILE A 121 25.77 2.94 -24.86
C ILE A 121 25.74 1.62 -25.62
N GLU A 122 26.89 1.08 -26.01
CA GLU A 122 26.96 -0.20 -26.74
C GLU A 122 27.42 -1.35 -25.83
N TYR A 123 28.19 -1.05 -24.78
CA TYR A 123 28.78 -2.04 -23.89
C TYR A 123 28.46 -1.82 -22.41
N GLU A 124 28.35 -2.92 -21.65
CA GLU A 124 27.95 -2.88 -20.22
C GLU A 124 28.91 -2.09 -19.31
N TYR A 125 30.22 -2.05 -19.65
CA TYR A 125 31.22 -1.33 -18.84
C TYR A 125 31.04 0.20 -18.86
N GLU A 126 30.25 0.72 -19.80
CA GLU A 126 29.94 2.15 -19.91
C GLU A 126 28.89 2.60 -18.87
N ILE A 127 28.23 1.67 -18.17
CA ILE A 127 27.16 1.94 -17.18
C ILE A 127 27.69 2.61 -15.90
N GLN A 128 29.00 2.58 -15.62
CA GLN A 128 29.58 2.97 -14.33
C GLN A 128 30.46 4.24 -14.31
N ASN A 129 30.31 5.16 -15.28
CA ASN A 129 31.14 6.37 -15.33
C ASN A 129 30.41 7.71 -15.05
N ASP A 130 29.18 7.68 -14.50
CA ASP A 130 28.44 8.88 -14.03
C ASP A 130 28.29 8.92 -12.50
#